data_AF-A0A3D2N3M5-F1
#
_entry.id   AF-A0A3D2N3M5-F1
#
_cell.length_a   1.000
_cell.length_b   1.000
_cell.length_c   1.000
_cell.angle_alpha   90.00
_cell.angle_beta   90.00
_cell.angle_gamma   90.00
#
_symmetry.space_group_name_H-M   'P 1'
#
loop_
_entity.id
_entity.type
_entity.pdbx_description
1 polymer ?
#
loop_
_entity_poly.entity_id
_entity_poly.type
_entity_poly.pdbx_seq_one_letter_code
_entity_poly.pdbx_strand_id
1 'polypeptide(L)' 'SILGGDTVVGRDVVIGGNAFITTSVPDGAKVSVKTQELHYNYQSGQPVECKELDPKETWYYMI' A
#
# COMPACT_ATOMS: atom_id res chain seq x y z
N SER A 1 -3.12 3.63 -8.45
CA SER A 1 -3.27 4.66 -9.49
C SER A 1 -2.63 4.22 -10.79
N ILE A 2 -3.14 4.70 -11.93
CA ILE A 2 -2.60 4.44 -13.27
C ILE A 2 -2.29 5.79 -13.92
N LEU A 3 -1.11 5.92 -14.50
CA LEU A 3 -0.62 7.15 -15.15
C LEU A 3 -0.10 6.85 -16.55
N GLY A 4 -0.07 7.90 -17.38
CA GLY A 4 0.32 7.83 -18.79
C GLY A 4 -0.90 7.72 -19.70
N GLY A 5 -1.10 8.71 -20.58
CA GLY A 5 -2.26 8.77 -21.48
C GLY A 5 -2.37 7.58 -22.44
N ASP A 6 -1.24 6.91 -22.68
CA ASP A 6 -1.12 5.76 -23.58
C ASP A 6 -1.02 4.41 -22.82
N THR A 7 -1.18 4.41 -21.49
CA THR A 7 -1.10 3.18 -20.69
C THR A 7 -2.34 2.31 -20.93
N VAL A 8 -2.11 1.08 -21.38
CA VAL A 8 -3.17 0.08 -21.65
C VAL A 8 -3.16 -1.00 -20.56
N VAL A 9 -4.32 -1.28 -19.99
CA VAL A 9 -4.53 -2.44 -19.11
C VAL A 9 -5.25 -3.52 -19.91
N GLY A 10 -4.59 -4.66 -20.10
CA GLY A 10 -5.13 -5.79 -20.83
C GLY A 10 -6.38 -6.41 -20.19
N ARG A 11 -7.08 -7.26 -20.93
CA ARG A 11 -8.28 -7.93 -20.40
C ARG A 11 -7.90 -8.87 -19.26
N ASP A 12 -8.83 -9.07 -18.33
CA ASP A 12 -8.70 -10.02 -17.21
C ASP A 12 -7.45 -9.77 -16.32
N VAL A 13 -6.92 -8.54 -16.32
CA VAL A 13 -5.83 -8.14 -15.44
C VAL A 13 -6.34 -7.94 -14.02
N VAL A 14 -5.57 -8.39 -13.04
CA VAL A 14 -5.78 -8.10 -11.61
C VAL A 14 -4.69 -7.17 -11.12
N ILE A 15 -5.09 -5.98 -10.64
CA ILE A 15 -4.18 -5.00 -10.05
C ILE A 15 -4.41 -4.98 -8.54
N GLY A 16 -3.38 -5.35 -7.78
CA GLY A 16 -3.38 -5.30 -6.33
C GLY A 16 -3.53 -3.88 -5.80
N GLY A 17 -4.12 -3.76 -4.61
CA GLY A 17 -4.23 -2.48 -3.90
C GLY A 17 -2.87 -1.79 -3.75
N ASN A 18 -2.90 -0.46 -3.76
CA ASN A 18 -1.71 0.40 -3.62
C ASN A 18 -0.68 0.27 -4.76
N ALA A 19 -0.98 -0.46 -5.84
CA ALA A 19 -0.13 -0.49 -7.03
C ALA A 19 -0.18 0.86 -7.78
N PHE A 20 0.98 1.26 -8.30
CA PHE A 20 1.16 2.47 -9.09
C PHE A 20 1.71 2.08 -10.47
N ILE A 21 0.87 2.23 -11.49
CA ILE A 21 1.14 1.74 -12.85
C ILE A 21 1.54 2.91 -13.75
N THR A 22 2.72 2.80 -14.37
CA THR A 22 3.27 3.80 -15.31
C THR A 22 3.54 3.21 -16.70
N THR A 23 3.21 1.94 -16.91
CA THR A 23 3.44 1.19 -18.15
C THR A 23 2.30 0.22 -18.40
N SER A 24 2.09 -0.16 -19.66
CA SER A 24 1.01 -1.09 -20.04
C SER A 24 1.17 -2.47 -19.41
N VAL A 25 0.04 -3.08 -19.09
CA VAL A 25 -0.04 -4.40 -18.44
C VAL A 25 -0.72 -5.38 -19.40
N PRO A 26 -0.10 -6.54 -19.72
CA PRO A 26 -0.66 -7.47 -20.69
C PRO A 26 -1.86 -8.26 -20.15
N ASP A 27 -2.66 -8.82 -21.05
CA ASP A 27 -3.85 -9.63 -20.75
C ASP A 27 -3.56 -10.74 -19.71
N GLY A 28 -4.48 -10.92 -18.77
CA GLY A 28 -4.45 -11.97 -17.75
C GLY A 28 -3.36 -11.81 -16.68
N ALA A 29 -2.57 -10.73 -16.71
CA ALA A 29 -1.50 -10.51 -15.74
C ALA A 29 -2.05 -10.20 -14.34
N LYS A 30 -1.25 -10.55 -13.32
CA LYS A 30 -1.49 -10.18 -11.92
C LYS A 30 -0.35 -9.29 -11.45
N VAL A 31 -0.68 -8.06 -11.07
CA VAL A 31 0.27 -7.09 -10.54
C VAL A 31 0.07 -6.96 -9.04
N SER A 32 1.14 -7.18 -8.27
CA SER A 32 1.12 -7.04 -6.81
C SER A 32 2.24 -6.11 -6.36
N VAL A 33 1.96 -5.29 -5.36
CA VAL A 33 3.00 -4.52 -4.66
C VAL A 33 3.87 -5.48 -3.86
N LYS A 34 5.19 -5.26 -3.85
CA LYS A 34 6.09 -6.00 -2.98
C LYS A 34 5.71 -5.75 -1.51
N THR A 35 5.72 -6.80 -0.71
CA THR A 35 5.53 -6.70 0.74
C THR A 35 6.48 -5.65 1.30
N GLN A 36 5.92 -4.70 2.04
CA GLN A 36 6.70 -3.67 2.72
C GLN A 36 7.35 -4.29 3.94
N GLU A 37 8.67 -4.22 4.04
CA GLU A 37 9.39 -4.55 5.27
C GLU A 37 9.46 -3.30 6.14
N LEU A 38 8.76 -3.35 7.27
CA LEU A 38 8.72 -2.25 8.24
C LEU A 38 9.88 -2.42 9.23
N HIS A 39 10.85 -1.51 9.15
CA HIS A 39 11.94 -1.43 10.12
C HIS A 39 11.60 -0.37 11.17
N TYR A 40 11.43 -0.82 12.41
CA TYR A 40 11.23 0.06 13.55
C TYR A 40 12.56 0.23 14.30
N ASN A 41 13.05 1.46 14.36
CA ASN A 41 14.21 1.81 15.18
C ASN A 41 13.73 2.42 16.49
N TYR A 42 13.50 1.57 17.49
CA TYR A 42 13.22 2.05 18.84
C TYR A 42 14.54 2.47 19.49
N GLN A 43 14.60 3.71 19.99
CA GLN A 43 15.70 4.10 20.87
C GLN A 43 15.63 3.22 22.13
N SER A 44 16.76 2.63 22.52
CA SER A 44 16.90 1.64 23.59
C SER A 44 16.59 2.13 25.01
N GLY A 45 15.91 3.26 25.15
CA GLY A 45 15.54 3.87 26.43
C GLY A 45 14.05 4.20 26.60
N GLN A 46 13.20 3.96 25.59
CA GLN A 46 11.76 4.19 25.70
C GLN A 46 10.99 2.88 25.46
N PRO A 47 10.36 2.30 26.50
CA PRO A 47 9.51 1.13 26.31
C PRO A 47 8.33 1.49 25.39
N VAL A 48 8.11 0.67 24.37
CA VAL A 48 6.97 0.81 23.45
C VAL A 48 5.73 0.34 24.19
N GLU A 49 4.94 1.29 24.71
CA GLU A 49 3.67 1.00 25.34
C GLU A 49 2.64 0.69 24.25
N CYS A 50 2.27 -0.57 24.07
CA CYS A 50 1.12 -0.95 23.25
C CYS A 50 -0.15 -0.49 23.97
N LYS A 51 -0.63 0.72 23.67
CA LYS A 51 -1.91 1.21 24.18
C LYS A 51 -3.05 0.69 23.31
N GLU A 52 -4.07 0.15 23.94
CA GLU A 52 -5.37 -0.01 23.30
C GLU A 52 -5.89 1.38 22.95
N LEU A 53 -6.11 1.62 21.66
CA LEU A 53 -6.62 2.90 21.16
C LEU A 53 -8.10 2.99 21.52
N ASP A 54 -8.50 3.98 22.31
CA ASP A 54 -9.91 4.26 22.58
C ASP A 54 -10.57 4.76 21.28
N PRO A 55 -11.58 4.06 20.73
CA PRO A 55 -12.28 4.49 19.52
C PRO A 55 -13.02 5.83 19.65
N LYS A 56 -13.25 6.34 20.88
CA LYS A 56 -13.90 7.63 21.13
C LYS A 56 -12.93 8.82 21.13
N GLU A 57 -11.64 8.58 21.39
CA GLU A 57 -10.60 9.62 21.41
C GLU A 57 -9.68 9.57 20.19
N THR A 58 -9.58 8.41 19.53
CA THR A 58 -8.67 8.20 18.42
C THR A 58 -9.36 8.46 17.08
N TRP A 59 -9.00 9.55 16.42
CA TRP A 59 -9.34 9.80 15.03
C TRP A 59 -8.10 9.52 14.16
N TYR A 60 -8.28 8.77 13.08
CA TYR A 60 -7.25 8.60 12.06
C TYR A 60 -7.81 9.02 10.70
N TYR A 61 -6.95 9.65 9.91
CA TYR A 61 -7.24 9.96 8.52
C TYR A 61 -6.37 9.05 7.66
N MET A 62 -7.01 8.14 6.94
CA MET A 62 -6.37 7.38 5.87
C MET A 62 -6.59 8.12 4.57
N ILE A 63 -5.49 8.47 3.91
CA ILE A 63 -5.47 9.00 2.54
C ILE A 63 -5.77 7.91 1.50
#